data_AF-A0A5B8M945-F1
#
_entry.id   AF-A0A5B8M945-F1
#
_cell.length_a   1.000
_cell.length_b   1.000
_cell.length_c   1.000
_cell.angle_alpha   90.00
_cell.angle_beta   90.00
_cell.angle_gamma   90.00
#
_symmetry.space_group_name_H-M   'P 1'
#
loop_
_entity.id
_entity.type
_entity.pdbx_description
1 polymer ?
#
loop_
_entity_poly.entity_id
_entity_poly.type
_entity_poly.pdbx_seq_one_letter_code
_entity_poly.pdbx_strand_id
1 'polypeptide(L)'
;MTAEMMQSMSVDAIGMPAMDAMVMQRCIEACSACEQACTMCADNGMADGMMKCAAMCMDCADVCNTMMRMMMRPTGFDMSAMQAMLRACMAMCSACSDECGNHAEMSETCRMCAMACDECMKACGAMLDMMHEAEAV
;
A
#
# COMPACT_ATOMS: atom_id res chain seq x y z
N MET A 1 5.81 17.39 -6.71
CA MET A 1 6.12 16.59 -7.93
C MET A 1 5.10 15.48 -8.18
N THR A 2 5.05 14.38 -7.42
CA THR A 2 4.10 13.27 -7.72
C THR A 2 2.63 13.69 -7.63
N ALA A 3 2.26 14.43 -6.60
CA ALA A 3 0.91 15.00 -6.44
C ALA A 3 0.55 16.00 -7.55
N GLU A 4 1.49 16.88 -7.93
CA GLU A 4 1.30 17.83 -9.03
C GLU A 4 1.14 17.10 -10.38
N MET A 5 1.90 16.02 -10.60
CA MET A 5 1.73 15.18 -11.78
C MET A 5 0.35 14.53 -11.80
N MET A 6 -0.13 13.96 -10.69
CA MET A 6 -1.49 13.38 -10.62
C MET A 6 -2.59 14.42 -10.86
N GLN A 7 -2.44 15.64 -10.35
CA GLN A 7 -3.38 16.73 -10.62
C GLN A 7 -3.36 17.18 -12.09
N SER A 8 -2.22 17.04 -12.78
CA SER A 8 -2.10 17.31 -14.20
C SER A 8 -2.63 16.20 -15.10
N MET A 9 -2.83 14.99 -14.55
CA MET A 9 -3.52 13.92 -15.25
C MET A 9 -5.00 14.28 -15.27
N SER A 10 -5.53 14.54 -16.46
CA SER A 10 -6.96 14.81 -16.66
C SER A 10 -7.76 13.54 -16.35
N VAL A 11 -8.05 13.29 -15.07
CA VAL A 11 -8.97 12.23 -14.61
C VAL A 11 -10.33 12.31 -15.32
N ASP A 12 -10.78 13.53 -15.65
CA ASP A 12 -11.97 13.81 -16.46
C ASP A 12 -11.89 13.27 -17.90
N ALA A 13 -10.70 13.18 -18.49
CA ALA A 13 -10.53 12.72 -19.88
C ALA A 13 -10.47 11.19 -20.01
N ILE A 14 -10.33 10.46 -18.90
CA ILE A 14 -10.14 9.01 -18.87
C ILE A 14 -11.44 8.29 -18.46
N GLY A 15 -12.54 9.03 -18.26
CA GLY A 15 -13.85 8.44 -17.92
C GLY A 15 -13.86 7.75 -16.55
N MET A 16 -12.97 8.17 -15.64
CA MET A 16 -13.00 7.68 -14.26
C MET A 16 -14.21 8.28 -13.55
N PRO A 17 -14.93 7.51 -12.71
CA PRO A 17 -15.93 8.11 -11.83
C PRO A 17 -15.23 9.10 -10.88
N ALA A 18 -15.98 10.00 -10.25
CA ALA A 18 -15.46 11.08 -9.41
C ALA A 18 -14.64 10.55 -8.22
N MET A 19 -13.39 10.18 -8.44
CA MET A 19 -12.47 9.71 -7.42
C MET A 19 -11.72 10.90 -6.84
N ASP A 20 -11.68 10.97 -5.51
CA ASP A 20 -10.91 11.97 -4.81
C ASP A 20 -9.40 11.73 -5.03
N ALA A 21 -8.78 12.59 -5.85
CA ALA A 21 -7.35 12.54 -6.14
C ALA A 21 -6.49 12.60 -4.87
N MET A 22 -6.97 13.21 -3.78
CA MET A 22 -6.26 13.26 -2.51
C MET A 22 -6.28 11.91 -1.78
N VAL A 23 -7.37 11.14 -1.88
CA VAL A 23 -7.46 9.78 -1.32
C VAL A 23 -6.51 8.85 -2.07
N MET A 24 -6.51 8.89 -3.40
CA MET A 24 -5.58 8.12 -4.22
C MET A 24 -4.12 8.50 -3.93
N GLN A 25 -3.80 9.80 -3.86
CA GLN A 25 -2.45 10.27 -3.53
C GLN A 25 -1.97 9.72 -2.19
N ARG A 26 -2.82 9.78 -1.15
CA ARG A 26 -2.51 9.23 0.17
C ARG A 26 -2.27 7.72 0.13
N CYS A 27 -3.06 6.98 -0.64
CA CYS A 27 -2.87 5.54 -0.82
C CYS A 27 -1.54 5.23 -1.49
N ILE A 28 -1.16 5.99 -2.53
CA ILE A 28 0.14 5.86 -3.21
C ILE A 28 1.31 6.14 -2.25
N GLU A 29 1.22 7.22 -1.47
CA GLU A 29 2.25 7.59 -0.49
C GLU A 29 2.40 6.53 0.60
N ALA A 30 1.28 6.01 1.12
CA ALA A 30 1.31 4.97 2.14
C ALA A 30 1.88 3.64 1.60
N CYS A 31 1.50 3.25 0.37
CA CYS A 31 2.08 2.07 -0.29
C CYS A 31 3.59 2.23 -0.49
N SER A 32 4.05 3.41 -0.92
CA SER A 32 5.48 3.69 -1.11
C SER A 32 6.26 3.67 0.21
N ALA A 33 5.70 4.25 1.27
CA ALA A 33 6.31 4.23 2.59
C ALA A 33 6.38 2.80 3.17
N CYS A 34 5.32 2.02 2.99
CA CYS A 34 5.27 0.62 3.42
C CYS A 34 6.27 -0.26 2.65
N GLU A 35 6.38 -0.08 1.33
CA GLU A 35 7.37 -0.77 0.51
C GLU A 35 8.80 -0.52 1.02
N GLN A 36 9.17 0.75 1.21
CA GLN A 36 10.50 1.11 1.71
C GLN A 36 10.76 0.55 3.11
N ALA A 37 9.79 0.66 4.02
CA ALA A 37 9.90 0.15 5.39
C ALA A 37 10.08 -1.38 5.41
N CYS A 38 9.30 -2.09 4.60
CA CYS A 38 9.39 -3.54 4.47
C CYS A 38 10.75 -3.98 3.89
N THR A 39 11.22 -3.32 2.81
CA THR A 39 12.54 -3.60 2.22
C THR A 39 13.67 -3.41 3.24
N MET A 40 13.64 -2.33 4.03
CA MET A 40 14.63 -2.09 5.09
C MET A 40 14.51 -3.09 6.26
N CYS A 41 13.29 -3.49 6.63
CA CYS A 41 13.05 -4.45 7.69
C CYS A 41 13.52 -5.87 7.29
N ALA A 42 13.34 -6.24 6.02
CA ALA A 42 13.77 -7.53 5.50
C ALA A 42 15.29 -7.74 5.57
N ASP A 43 16.07 -6.72 5.22
CA ASP A 43 17.53 -6.75 5.31
C ASP A 43 18.01 -6.96 6.76
N ASN A 44 17.35 -6.28 7.71
CA ASN A 44 17.63 -6.45 9.14
C ASN A 44 17.18 -7.83 9.69
N GLY A 45 16.15 -8.43 9.09
CA GLY A 45 15.57 -9.72 9.49
C GLY A 45 16.38 -10.94 9.06
N MET A 46 17.54 -10.78 8.40
CA MET A 46 18.42 -11.90 8.05
C MET A 46 19.18 -12.49 9.26
N ALA A 47 18.98 -11.96 10.46
CA ALA A 47 19.49 -12.51 11.71
C ALA A 47 18.70 -13.75 12.20
N ASP A 48 19.34 -14.57 13.05
CA ASP A 48 18.74 -15.80 13.60
C ASP A 48 17.38 -15.52 14.26
N GLY A 49 16.35 -16.28 13.88
CA GLY A 49 15.00 -16.20 14.44
C GLY A 49 14.03 -15.26 13.71
N MET A 50 14.47 -14.49 12.71
CA MET A 50 13.63 -13.51 12.00
C MET A 50 13.40 -13.83 10.50
N MET A 51 13.80 -15.02 10.03
CA MET A 51 13.64 -15.42 8.63
C MET A 51 12.21 -15.30 8.09
N LYS A 52 11.20 -15.63 8.92
CA LYS A 52 9.78 -15.48 8.54
C LYS A 52 9.41 -14.01 8.37
N CYS A 53 9.83 -13.15 9.31
CA CYS A 53 9.64 -11.70 9.23
C CYS A 53 10.29 -11.13 7.97
N ALA A 54 11.52 -11.52 7.66
CA ALA A 54 12.22 -11.06 6.47
C ALA A 54 11.49 -11.45 5.17
N ALA A 55 11.06 -12.71 5.05
CA ALA A 55 10.30 -13.17 3.89
C ALA A 55 8.97 -12.43 3.75
N MET A 56 8.22 -12.28 4.86
CA MET A 56 6.93 -11.57 4.88
C MET A 56 7.08 -10.09 4.50
N CYS A 57 8.14 -9.44 4.97
CA CYS A 57 8.46 -8.07 4.59
C CYS A 57 8.74 -7.95 3.08
N MET A 58 9.54 -8.86 2.50
CA MET A 58 9.78 -8.84 1.05
C MET A 58 8.49 -9.03 0.25
N ASP A 59 7.64 -9.98 0.63
CA ASP A 59 6.34 -10.19 -0.01
C ASP A 59 5.45 -8.93 0.10
N CYS A 60 5.44 -8.28 1.26
CA CYS A 60 4.69 -7.06 1.50
C CYS A 60 5.22 -5.88 0.68
N ALA A 61 6.55 -5.77 0.53
CA ALA A 61 7.18 -4.76 -0.31
C ALA A 61 6.75 -4.89 -1.78
N ASP A 62 6.79 -6.11 -2.33
CA ASP A 62 6.39 -6.39 -3.72
C ASP A 62 4.91 -6.08 -3.98
N VAL A 63 4.04 -6.44 -3.03
CA VAL A 63 2.61 -6.17 -3.11
C VAL A 63 2.32 -4.66 -3.04
N CYS A 64 2.94 -3.94 -2.09
CA CYS A 64 2.78 -2.49 -1.95
C CYS A 64 3.31 -1.74 -3.18
N ASN A 65 4.47 -2.14 -3.70
CA ASN A 65 5.03 -1.59 -4.95
C ASN A 65 4.06 -1.77 -6.11
N THR A 66 3.53 -2.99 -6.27
CA THR A 66 2.58 -3.33 -7.34
C THR A 66 1.31 -2.48 -7.24
N MET A 67 0.73 -2.38 -6.05
CA MET A 67 -0.47 -1.59 -5.77
C MET A 67 -0.25 -0.10 -6.10
N MET A 68 0.84 0.49 -5.61
CA MET A 68 1.26 1.86 -5.91
C MET A 68 1.34 2.10 -7.42
N ARG A 69 2.05 1.22 -8.15
CA ARG A 69 2.24 1.35 -9.61
C ARG A 69 0.95 1.16 -10.39
N MET A 70 -0.03 0.41 -9.89
CA MET A 70 -1.35 0.32 -10.52
C MET A 70 -2.10 1.65 -10.44
N MET A 71 -2.11 2.32 -9.29
CA MET A 71 -2.77 3.62 -9.12
C MET A 71 -2.13 4.73 -9.96
N MET A 72 -0.81 4.67 -10.20
CA MET A 72 -0.10 5.61 -11.06
C MET A 72 -0.39 5.46 -12.57
N ARG A 73 -1.24 4.49 -12.97
CA ARG A 73 -1.56 4.19 -14.37
C ARG A 73 -3.08 4.22 -14.62
N PRO A 74 -3.73 5.40 -14.50
CA PRO A 74 -5.18 5.53 -14.61
C PRO A 74 -5.73 5.13 -15.99
N THR A 75 -4.92 5.12 -17.04
CA THR A 75 -5.33 4.65 -18.37
C THR A 75 -5.58 3.14 -18.45
N GLY A 76 -4.98 2.35 -17.55
CA GLY A 76 -5.18 0.91 -17.45
C GLY A 76 -6.06 0.52 -16.26
N PHE A 77 -6.84 1.47 -15.75
CA PHE A 77 -7.63 1.30 -14.54
C PHE A 77 -8.87 0.45 -14.83
N ASP A 78 -8.89 -0.76 -14.26
CA ASP A 78 -10.07 -1.62 -14.20
C ASP A 78 -10.56 -1.67 -12.75
N MET A 79 -11.84 -1.35 -12.52
CA MET A 79 -12.44 -1.27 -11.18
C MET A 79 -12.29 -2.60 -10.42
N SER A 80 -12.62 -3.71 -11.08
CA SER A 80 -12.63 -5.04 -10.44
C SER A 80 -11.24 -5.50 -10.03
N ALA A 81 -10.26 -5.30 -10.92
CA ALA A 81 -8.86 -5.63 -10.66
C ALA A 81 -8.26 -4.74 -9.55
N MET A 82 -8.60 -3.45 -9.56
CA MET A 82 -8.12 -2.50 -8.54
C MET A 82 -8.69 -2.82 -7.15
N GLN A 83 -10.00 -3.11 -7.05
CA GLN A 83 -10.62 -3.54 -5.78
C GLN A 83 -10.01 -4.85 -5.27
N ALA A 84 -9.77 -5.82 -6.15
CA ALA A 84 -9.14 -7.08 -5.77
C ALA A 84 -7.71 -6.87 -5.27
N MET A 85 -6.92 -6.02 -5.95
CA MET A 85 -5.55 -5.70 -5.55
C MET A 85 -5.51 -4.94 -4.21
N LEU A 86 -6.42 -3.99 -3.96
CA LEU A 86 -6.51 -3.28 -2.68
C LEU A 86 -6.76 -4.25 -1.52
N ARG A 87 -7.69 -5.20 -1.69
CA ARG A 87 -7.96 -6.25 -0.68
C ARG A 87 -6.74 -7.14 -0.45
N ALA A 88 -6.03 -7.52 -1.52
CA ALA A 88 -4.79 -8.29 -1.40
C ALA A 88 -3.69 -7.51 -0.68
N CYS A 89 -3.53 -6.22 -0.99
CA CYS A 89 -2.58 -5.33 -0.32
C CYS A 89 -2.89 -5.18 1.16
N MET A 90 -4.15 -4.99 1.53
CA MET A 90 -4.58 -4.92 2.93
C MET A 90 -4.30 -6.23 3.68
N ALA A 91 -4.63 -7.37 3.08
CA ALA A 91 -4.36 -8.68 3.69
C ALA A 91 -2.86 -8.90 3.90
N MET A 92 -2.03 -8.50 2.93
CA MET A 92 -0.59 -8.62 3.04
C MET A 92 0.00 -7.71 4.12
N CYS A 93 -0.43 -6.45 4.15
CA CYS A 93 0.00 -5.49 5.17
C CYS A 93 -0.42 -5.95 6.58
N SER A 94 -1.62 -6.54 6.74
CA SER A 94 -2.07 -7.09 8.03
C SER A 94 -1.13 -8.19 8.52
N ALA A 95 -0.86 -9.18 7.66
CA ALA A 95 0.01 -10.29 8.02
C ALA A 95 1.45 -9.84 8.30
N CYS A 96 1.96 -8.85 7.56
CA CYS A 96 3.28 -8.28 7.81
C CYS A 96 3.32 -7.45 9.09
N SER A 97 2.29 -6.66 9.38
CA SER A 97 2.18 -5.88 10.62
C SER A 97 2.18 -6.80 11.85
N ASP A 98 1.37 -7.86 11.82
CA ASP A 98 1.29 -8.85 12.90
C ASP A 98 2.64 -9.54 13.14
N GLU A 99 3.33 -9.93 12.06
CA GLU A 99 4.64 -10.57 12.17
C GLU A 99 5.71 -9.62 12.71
N CYS A 100 5.82 -8.40 12.16
CA CYS A 100 6.73 -7.36 12.64
C CYS A 100 6.43 -6.94 14.09
N GLY A 101 5.16 -6.93 14.49
CA GLY A 101 4.71 -6.61 15.84
C GLY A 101 5.30 -7.53 16.90
N ASN A 102 5.54 -8.80 16.57
CA ASN A 102 6.20 -9.75 17.48
C ASN A 102 7.64 -9.37 17.83
N HIS A 103 8.28 -8.51 17.03
CA HIS A 103 9.68 -8.11 17.15
C HIS A 103 9.85 -6.63 17.50
N ALA A 104 8.75 -5.89 17.69
CA ALA A 104 8.76 -4.43 17.82
C ALA A 104 9.51 -3.91 19.07
N GLU A 105 9.60 -4.71 20.14
CA GLU A 105 10.35 -4.32 21.36
C GLU A 105 11.87 -4.47 21.21
N MET A 106 12.32 -5.35 20.31
CA MET A 106 13.74 -5.66 20.11
C MET A 106 14.32 -5.09 18.82
N SER A 107 13.47 -4.66 17.88
CA SER A 107 13.87 -4.14 16.58
C SER A 107 13.06 -2.88 16.24
N GLU A 108 13.75 -1.75 16.21
CA GLU A 108 13.17 -0.47 15.80
C GLU A 108 12.69 -0.50 14.34
N THR A 109 13.39 -1.23 13.47
CA THR A 109 12.97 -1.44 12.07
C THR A 109 11.67 -2.23 11.98
N CYS A 110 11.47 -3.26 12.82
CA CYS A 110 10.19 -3.97 12.90
C CYS A 110 9.08 -3.09 13.45
N ARG A 111 9.35 -2.29 14.49
CA ARG A 111 8.37 -1.33 15.05
C ARG A 111 7.89 -0.33 14.00
N MET A 112 8.81 0.25 13.24
CA MET A 112 8.50 1.19 12.16
C MET A 112 7.80 0.49 10.97
N CYS A 113 8.19 -0.73 10.64
CA CYS A 113 7.57 -1.54 9.58
C CYS A 113 6.11 -1.84 9.90
N ALA A 114 5.79 -2.28 11.13
CA ALA A 114 4.42 -2.52 11.57
C ALA A 114 3.56 -1.25 11.47
N MET A 115 4.07 -0.10 11.92
CA MET A 115 3.38 1.19 11.78
C MET A 115 3.10 1.55 10.31
N ALA A 116 4.08 1.33 9.42
CA ALA A 116 3.91 1.61 7.99
C ALA A 116 2.87 0.68 7.34
N CYS A 117 2.87 -0.60 7.72
CA CYS A 117 1.86 -1.58 7.29
C CYS A 117 0.46 -1.16 7.73
N ASP A 118 0.29 -0.72 8.98
CA ASP A 118 -0.99 -0.26 9.53
C ASP A 118 -1.53 0.97 8.80
N GLU A 119 -0.68 1.95 8.52
CA GLU A 119 -1.08 3.14 7.76
C GLU A 119 -1.41 2.79 6.29
N CYS A 120 -0.68 1.87 5.68
CA CYS A 120 -0.96 1.37 4.33
C CYS A 120 -2.33 0.66 4.28
N MET A 121 -2.65 -0.19 5.26
CA MET A 121 -3.97 -0.82 5.36
C MET A 121 -5.10 0.21 5.42
N LYS A 122 -4.96 1.23 6.26
CA LYS A 122 -5.98 2.30 6.40
C LYS A 122 -6.16 3.07 5.10
N ALA A 123 -5.07 3.42 4.43
CA ALA A 123 -5.12 4.16 3.18
C ALA A 123 -5.71 3.33 2.03
N CYS A 124 -5.38 2.04 1.93
CA CYS A 124 -6.00 1.11 0.99
C CYS A 124 -7.50 0.92 1.28
N GLY A 125 -7.91 0.86 2.55
CA GLY A 125 -9.32 0.81 2.94
C GLY A 125 -10.08 2.07 2.51
N ALA A 126 -9.54 3.25 2.76
CA ALA A 126 -10.15 4.51 2.34
C ALA A 126 -10.29 4.61 0.80
N MET A 127 -9.29 4.13 0.05
CA MET A 127 -9.37 4.06 -1.41
C MET A 127 -10.48 3.10 -1.86
N LEU A 128 -10.60 1.93 -1.21
CA LEU A 128 -11.64 0.95 -1.52
C LEU A 128 -13.04 1.47 -1.22
N ASP A 129 -13.23 2.16 -0.10
CA ASP A 129 -14.51 2.77 0.29
C ASP A 129 -14.93 3.85 -0.71
N MET A 130 -14.01 4.74 -1.08
CA MET A 130 -14.23 5.76 -2.12
C MET A 130 -14.62 5.12 -3.46
N MET A 131 -14.02 3.99 -3.84
CA MET A 131 -14.39 3.27 -5.07
C MET A 131 -15.80 2.70 -5.01
N HIS A 132 -16.27 2.20 -3.86
CA HIS A 132 -17.64 1.72 -3.71
C HIS A 132 -18.67 2.86 -3.78
N GLU A 133 -18.35 4.03 -3.21
CA GLU A 133 -19.20 5.22 -3.30
C GLU A 133 -19.34 5.71 -4.74
N ALA A 134 -18.27 5.62 -5.52
CA ALA A 134 -18.24 5.97 -6.93
C ALA A 134 -19.08 5.03 -7.83
N GLU A 135 -19.30 3.78 -7.43
CA GLU A 135 -20.20 2.82 -8.13
C GLU A 135 -21.68 3.02 -7.79
N ALA A 136 -21.99 3.73 -6.69
CA ALA A 136 -23.35 3.94 -6.20
C ALA A 136 -24.07 5.14 -6.83
N VAL A 137 -23.38 5.90 -7.70
CA VAL A 137 -23.87 7.11 -8.39
C VAL A 137 -24.03 6.83 -9.88
#